data_AF-A0A962V662-F1
#
_entry.id   AF-A0A962V662-F1
#
_cell.length_a   1.000
_cell.length_b   1.000
_cell.length_c   1.000
_cell.angle_alpha   90.00
_cell.angle_beta   90.00
_cell.angle_gamma   90.00
#
_symmetry.space_group_name_H-M   'P 1'
#
loop_
_entity.id
_entity.type
_entity.pdbx_description
1 polymer ?
#
loop_
_entity_poly.entity_id
_entity_poly.type
_entity_poly.pdbx_seq_one_letter_code
_entity_poly.pdbx_strand_id
1 'polypeptide(L)'
;SSLCWTGQDQAGLRQQRYPLGCWIGMAVLGLLLQSVELLLRQHFNQWQAYQWLERHGARIEVLADGGLAIELSLRTATLTRMVDQLNQLDNAIYRLDLSSEPVADIQALSGLPLLRMLDLSYTTVTDLTPLTTLSQLQVLNLRHTAVRNIAPLSDLTSLRALDLGFTLVTELKPLLALEHLQVLSLRNIPAINIAPLTALRSLRSLDLGYMFVIDIQPLTALHDLQLLNLAGTAVQDIIALHSLPGLLYLYLTDTLAARTAQVGQLRQSQPRLTVYTGIGLAY
;
A
#
# COMPACT_ATOMS: atom_id res chain seq x y z
N SER A 1 53.06 19.09 -11.22
CA SER A 1 54.40 19.56 -11.61
C SER A 1 54.42 19.72 -13.12
N SER A 2 53.92 20.82 -13.66
CA SER A 2 54.68 22.05 -13.88
C SER A 2 53.80 23.30 -13.77
N LEU A 3 54.38 24.35 -13.17
CA LEU A 3 53.78 25.60 -12.76
C LEU A 3 53.00 26.36 -13.85
N CYS A 4 51.78 26.79 -13.51
CA CYS A 4 51.26 28.08 -13.97
C CYS A 4 52.11 29.17 -13.33
N TRP A 5 52.86 29.92 -14.15
CA TRP A 5 53.01 31.38 -14.14
C TRP A 5 54.13 31.78 -15.09
N THR A 6 53.85 32.73 -16.01
CA THR A 6 54.47 34.07 -16.10
C THR A 6 54.03 34.75 -17.40
N GLY A 7 53.72 36.04 -17.33
CA GLY A 7 53.67 36.92 -18.50
C GLY A 7 52.77 38.14 -18.33
N GLN A 8 53.20 39.12 -17.52
CA GLN A 8 52.87 40.51 -17.82
C GLN A 8 53.73 40.90 -19.02
N ASP A 9 53.10 41.30 -20.12
CA ASP A 9 53.76 42.09 -21.15
C ASP A 9 52.82 43.21 -21.59
N GLN A 10 53.34 44.44 -21.49
CA GLN A 10 52.71 45.61 -22.07
C GLN A 10 52.82 45.52 -23.61
N ALA A 11 51.75 45.94 -24.28
CA ALA A 11 51.67 46.21 -25.72
C ALA A 11 51.88 45.03 -26.69
N GLY A 12 50.78 44.53 -27.27
CA GLY A 12 50.82 43.77 -28.51
C GLY A 12 49.80 42.63 -28.59
N LEU A 13 48.79 42.80 -29.44
CA LEU A 13 47.80 41.78 -29.82
C LEU A 13 48.48 40.48 -30.28
N ARG A 14 48.55 39.46 -29.41
CA ARG A 14 48.75 38.07 -29.81
C ARG A 14 47.61 37.23 -29.26
N GLN A 15 46.78 36.69 -30.14
CA GLN A 15 45.81 35.64 -29.80
C GLN A 15 46.58 34.41 -29.29
N GLN A 16 46.68 34.26 -27.97
CA GLN A 16 47.16 33.03 -27.35
C GLN A 16 46.16 31.90 -27.65
N ARG A 17 46.52 31.01 -28.57
CA ARG A 17 45.85 29.70 -28.71
C ARG A 17 46.31 28.83 -27.55
N TYR A 18 45.47 28.70 -26.53
CA TYR A 18 45.66 27.71 -25.47
C TYR A 18 45.64 26.29 -26.08
N PRO A 19 46.58 25.39 -25.71
CA PRO A 19 46.60 24.03 -26.21
C PRO A 19 45.32 23.29 -25.81
N LEU A 20 44.78 22.44 -26.69
CA LEU A 20 43.54 21.66 -26.47
C LEU A 20 43.51 20.94 -25.11
N GLY A 21 44.68 20.49 -24.63
CA GLY A 21 44.82 19.84 -23.32
C GLY A 21 44.50 20.73 -22.11
N CYS A 22 44.71 22.04 -22.20
CA CYS A 22 44.31 23.00 -21.15
C CYS A 22 42.79 23.22 -21.13
N TRP A 23 42.14 23.22 -22.29
CA TRP A 23 40.67 23.30 -22.37
C TRP A 23 40.02 22.03 -21.84
N ILE A 24 40.56 20.85 -22.17
CA ILE A 24 40.09 19.58 -21.63
C ILE A 24 40.32 19.54 -20.11
N GLY A 25 41.49 19.96 -19.62
CA GLY A 25 41.77 20.03 -18.18
C GLY A 25 40.84 20.97 -17.40
N MET A 26 40.58 22.17 -17.93
CA MET A 26 39.64 23.13 -17.34
C MET A 26 38.18 22.66 -17.42
N ALA A 27 37.79 22.01 -18.52
CA ALA A 27 36.46 21.43 -18.67
C ALA A 27 36.24 20.25 -17.71
N VAL A 28 37.23 19.37 -17.55
CA VAL A 28 37.19 18.25 -16.60
C VAL A 28 37.17 18.78 -15.16
N LEU A 29 37.97 19.79 -14.82
CA LEU A 29 37.94 20.42 -13.49
C LEU A 29 36.59 21.12 -13.22
N GLY A 30 36.02 21.79 -14.23
CA GLY A 30 34.70 22.42 -14.16
C GLY A 30 33.57 21.40 -13.98
N LEU A 31 33.63 20.28 -14.70
CA LEU A 31 32.69 19.16 -14.54
C LEU A 31 32.84 18.50 -13.16
N LEU A 32 34.06 18.34 -12.66
CA LEU A 32 34.33 17.84 -11.30
C LEU A 32 33.82 18.79 -10.22
N LEU A 33 34.00 20.10 -10.38
CA LEU A 33 33.46 21.10 -9.46
C LEU A 33 31.93 21.13 -9.47
N GLN A 34 31.30 21.08 -10.65
CA GLN A 34 29.84 20.98 -10.77
C GLN A 34 29.30 19.71 -10.12
N SER A 35 29.98 18.57 -10.32
CA SER A 35 29.55 17.30 -9.72
C SER A 35 29.75 17.27 -8.21
N VAL A 36 30.81 17.88 -7.67
CA VAL A 36 30.96 18.09 -6.22
C VAL A 36 29.89 19.03 -5.66
N GLU A 37 29.58 20.12 -6.36
CA GLU A 37 28.53 21.06 -5.95
C GLU A 37 27.14 20.40 -5.96
N LEU A 38 26.85 19.59 -6.96
CA LEU A 38 25.63 18.77 -7.05
C LEU A 38 25.52 17.78 -5.89
N LEU A 39 26.60 17.05 -5.58
CA LEU A 39 26.64 16.13 -4.45
C LEU A 39 26.42 16.84 -3.11
N LEU A 40 27.07 18.00 -2.90
CA LEU A 40 26.89 18.79 -1.68
C LEU A 40 25.45 19.31 -1.54
N ARG A 41 24.85 19.79 -2.64
CA ARG A 41 23.44 20.23 -2.67
C ARG A 41 22.49 19.07 -2.38
N GLN A 42 22.73 17.90 -2.96
CA GLN A 42 21.92 16.71 -2.73
C GLN A 42 21.98 16.26 -1.27
N HIS A 43 23.17 16.17 -0.69
CA HIS A 43 23.34 15.85 0.73
C HIS A 43 22.69 16.90 1.65
N PHE A 44 22.74 18.18 1.28
CA PHE A 44 22.08 19.24 2.03
C PHE A 44 20.55 19.11 1.98
N ASN A 45 19.97 18.83 0.80
CA ASN A 45 18.53 18.61 0.65
C ASN A 45 18.06 17.38 1.43
N GLN A 46 18.81 16.28 1.38
CA GLN A 46 18.54 15.09 2.18
C GLN A 46 18.54 15.40 3.66
N TRP A 47 19.56 16.11 4.13
CA TRP A 47 19.65 16.51 5.53
C TRP A 47 18.44 17.36 5.93
N GLN A 48 18.01 18.31 5.08
CA GLN A 48 16.80 19.09 5.32
C GLN A 48 15.54 18.21 5.37
N ALA A 49 15.41 17.21 4.50
CA ALA A 49 14.29 16.28 4.49
C ALA A 49 14.25 15.41 5.75
N TYR A 50 15.38 14.84 6.18
CA TYR A 50 15.48 14.11 7.45
C TYR A 50 15.11 15.01 8.64
N GLN A 51 15.64 16.23 8.68
CA GLN A 51 15.32 17.20 9.74
C GLN A 51 13.84 17.61 9.73
N TRP A 52 13.22 17.66 8.56
CA TRP A 52 11.80 17.91 8.44
C TRP A 52 11.00 16.72 9.00
N LEU A 53 11.36 15.49 8.63
CA LEU A 53 10.71 14.26 9.11
C LEU A 53 10.79 14.14 10.64
N GLU A 54 11.98 14.35 11.22
CA GLU A 54 12.18 14.34 12.68
C GLU A 54 11.29 15.37 13.40
N ARG A 55 11.19 16.60 12.86
CA ARG A 55 10.34 17.66 13.43
C ARG A 55 8.85 17.34 13.38
N HIS A 56 8.42 16.49 12.44
CA HIS A 56 7.04 16.04 12.30
C HIS A 56 6.80 14.67 12.97
N GLY A 57 7.77 14.20 13.76
CA GLY A 57 7.65 12.97 14.53
C GLY A 57 7.63 11.71 13.66
N ALA A 58 8.24 11.76 12.47
CA ALA A 58 8.36 10.58 11.62
C ALA A 58 9.12 9.47 12.36
N ARG A 59 8.60 8.25 12.30
CA ARG A 59 9.39 7.07 12.61
C ARG A 59 9.90 6.50 11.31
N ILE A 60 11.21 6.37 11.21
CA ILE A 60 11.90 5.86 10.03
C ILE A 60 12.59 4.56 10.41
N GLU A 61 12.25 3.49 9.70
CA GLU A 61 12.91 2.21 9.77
C GLU A 61 13.64 1.95 8.44
N VAL A 62 14.93 1.60 8.52
CA VAL A 62 15.72 1.17 7.37
C VAL A 62 15.57 -0.35 7.23
N LEU A 63 15.08 -0.79 6.08
CA LEU A 63 14.86 -2.19 5.76
C LEU A 63 16.17 -2.86 5.32
N ALA A 64 16.19 -4.20 5.37
CA ALA A 64 17.38 -4.99 5.06
C ALA A 64 17.93 -4.78 3.63
N ASP A 65 17.09 -4.34 2.69
CA ASP A 65 17.44 -4.02 1.31
C ASP A 65 17.78 -2.53 1.10
N GLY A 66 17.83 -1.73 2.18
CA GLY A 66 18.13 -0.30 2.14
C GLY A 66 16.92 0.61 1.82
N GLY A 67 15.73 0.05 1.62
CA GLY A 67 14.48 0.80 1.52
C GLY A 67 14.04 1.38 2.87
N LEU A 68 13.13 2.35 2.84
CA LEU A 68 12.56 2.98 4.05
C LEU A 68 11.12 2.55 4.29
N ALA A 69 10.80 2.32 5.56
CA ALA A 69 9.45 2.31 6.07
C ALA A 69 9.26 3.56 6.94
N ILE A 70 8.21 4.33 6.63
CA ILE A 70 7.96 5.63 7.25
C ILE A 70 6.53 5.66 7.82
N GLU A 71 6.43 5.89 9.12
CA GLU A 71 5.19 6.27 9.81
C GLU A 71 5.26 7.77 10.08
N LEU A 72 4.32 8.55 9.57
CA LEU A 72 4.33 10.00 9.74
C LEU A 72 2.94 10.55 10.08
N SER A 73 2.91 11.42 11.08
CA SER A 73 1.75 12.25 11.38
C SER A 73 1.79 13.56 10.58
N LEU A 74 0.71 13.85 9.84
CA LEU A 74 0.56 15.06 9.02
C LEU A 74 0.01 16.26 9.80
N ARG A 75 -0.08 16.19 11.13
CA ARG A 75 -0.68 17.23 12.01
C ARG A 75 -0.35 18.69 11.68
N THR A 76 0.83 18.97 11.14
CA THR A 76 1.28 20.34 10.80
C THR A 76 1.69 20.52 9.34
N ALA A 77 1.52 19.51 8.49
CA ALA A 77 2.02 19.48 7.12
C ALA A 77 0.97 19.01 6.11
N THR A 78 1.08 19.49 4.87
CA THR A 78 0.28 18.94 3.76
C THR A 78 0.93 17.67 3.23
N LEU A 79 0.11 16.76 2.71
CA LEU A 79 0.59 15.54 2.06
C LEU A 79 1.55 15.84 0.90
N THR A 80 1.28 16.86 0.10
CA THR A 80 2.16 17.29 -0.99
C THR A 80 3.55 17.65 -0.48
N ARG A 81 3.63 18.49 0.57
CA ARG A 81 4.93 18.86 1.16
C ARG A 81 5.67 17.67 1.72
N MET A 82 4.95 16.73 2.34
CA MET A 82 5.57 15.48 2.81
C MET A 82 6.18 14.72 1.63
N VAL A 83 5.41 14.45 0.57
CA VAL A 83 5.92 13.73 -0.60
C VAL A 83 7.11 14.46 -1.23
N ASP A 84 7.09 15.79 -1.30
CA ASP A 84 8.23 16.57 -1.78
C ASP A 84 9.49 16.32 -0.95
N GLN A 85 9.37 16.20 0.38
CA GLN A 85 10.50 15.85 1.26
C GLN A 85 10.94 14.40 1.05
N LEU A 86 10.00 13.46 0.93
CA LEU A 86 10.32 12.06 0.70
C LEU A 86 11.08 11.86 -0.62
N ASN A 87 10.72 12.61 -1.66
CA ASN A 87 11.39 12.59 -2.95
C ASN A 87 12.81 13.19 -2.94
N GLN A 88 13.22 13.88 -1.86
CA GLN A 88 14.61 14.30 -1.68
C GLN A 88 15.50 13.19 -1.11
N LEU A 89 14.92 12.10 -0.60
CA LEU A 89 15.67 10.97 -0.06
C LEU A 89 16.13 10.07 -1.20
N ASP A 90 17.39 9.62 -1.17
CA ASP A 90 17.91 8.67 -2.15
C ASP A 90 17.36 7.25 -1.94
N ASN A 91 16.70 7.00 -0.81
CA ASN A 91 16.16 5.71 -0.47
C ASN A 91 14.77 5.50 -1.07
N ALA A 92 14.52 4.29 -1.54
CA ALA A 92 13.18 3.91 -1.98
C ALA A 92 12.23 3.82 -0.78
N ILE A 93 11.09 4.52 -0.86
CA ILE A 93 10.03 4.43 0.14
C ILE A 93 9.15 3.21 -0.15
N TYR A 94 9.16 2.23 0.75
CA TYR A 94 8.39 0.99 0.59
C TYR A 94 7.15 0.95 1.46
N ARG A 95 7.14 1.62 2.62
CA ARG A 95 5.97 1.67 3.49
C ARG A 95 5.67 3.10 3.90
N LEU A 96 4.40 3.46 3.84
CA LEU A 96 3.89 4.75 4.26
C LEU A 96 2.61 4.54 5.08
N ASP A 97 2.64 4.96 6.35
CA ASP A 97 1.48 4.97 7.23
C ASP A 97 1.00 6.40 7.42
N LEU A 98 -0.25 6.64 7.00
CA LEU A 98 -1.00 7.89 7.13
C LEU A 98 -2.34 7.65 7.86
N SER A 99 -2.43 6.56 8.62
CA SER A 99 -3.65 6.20 9.31
C SER A 99 -4.07 7.27 10.32
N SER A 100 -5.38 7.51 10.44
CA SER A 100 -5.96 8.52 11.34
C SER A 100 -5.52 9.97 11.07
N GLU A 101 -4.91 10.24 9.92
CA GLU A 101 -4.56 11.60 9.50
C GLU A 101 -5.69 12.23 8.67
N PRO A 102 -5.84 13.57 8.66
CA PRO A 102 -6.89 14.28 7.94
C PRO A 102 -6.61 14.36 6.43
N VAL A 103 -6.36 13.22 5.79
CA VAL A 103 -6.03 13.11 4.37
C VAL A 103 -7.31 12.84 3.57
N ALA A 104 -7.61 13.75 2.64
CA ALA A 104 -8.70 13.57 1.66
C ALA A 104 -8.15 13.47 0.23
N ASP A 105 -7.20 14.35 -0.10
CA ASP A 105 -6.52 14.37 -1.40
C ASP A 105 -5.20 13.59 -1.31
N ILE A 106 -5.10 12.55 -2.14
CA ILE A 106 -3.93 11.67 -2.24
C ILE A 106 -3.18 11.80 -3.57
N GLN A 107 -3.43 12.85 -4.37
CA GLN A 107 -2.78 13.05 -5.67
C GLN A 107 -1.25 12.98 -5.59
N ALA A 108 -0.68 13.53 -4.51
CA ALA A 108 0.77 13.52 -4.28
C ALA A 108 1.35 12.10 -4.17
N LEU A 109 0.57 11.08 -3.74
CA LEU A 109 1.08 9.71 -3.61
C LEU A 109 1.53 9.11 -4.94
N SER A 110 1.03 9.63 -6.07
CA SER A 110 1.48 9.20 -7.41
C SER A 110 2.99 9.41 -7.65
N GLY A 111 3.63 10.28 -6.88
CA GLY A 111 5.07 10.50 -6.88
C GLY A 111 5.90 9.41 -6.18
N LEU A 112 5.28 8.39 -5.59
CA LEU A 112 5.95 7.32 -4.83
C LEU A 112 5.77 5.94 -5.47
N PRO A 113 6.21 5.72 -6.74
CA PRO A 113 5.86 4.53 -7.53
C PRO A 113 6.42 3.20 -6.98
N LEU A 114 7.39 3.26 -6.06
CA LEU A 114 8.00 2.10 -5.42
C LEU A 114 7.28 1.65 -4.15
N LEU A 115 6.20 2.33 -3.75
CA LEU A 115 5.47 2.01 -2.54
C LEU A 115 4.91 0.58 -2.58
N ARG A 116 5.18 -0.19 -1.52
CA ARG A 116 4.73 -1.58 -1.36
C ARG A 116 3.62 -1.71 -0.31
N MET A 117 3.59 -0.83 0.69
CA MET A 117 2.57 -0.83 1.74
C MET A 117 2.07 0.58 1.99
N LEU A 118 0.75 0.75 2.01
CA LEU A 118 0.09 2.03 2.26
C LEU A 118 -1.05 1.83 3.26
N ASP A 119 -1.00 2.54 4.37
CA ASP A 119 -2.11 2.64 5.32
C ASP A 119 -2.77 4.03 5.23
N LEU A 120 -4.03 4.05 4.82
CA LEU A 120 -4.91 5.22 4.76
C LEU A 120 -6.16 5.00 5.64
N SER A 121 -6.11 4.07 6.59
CA SER A 121 -7.26 3.78 7.44
C SER A 121 -7.62 4.98 8.31
N TYR A 122 -8.91 5.13 8.60
CA TYR A 122 -9.43 6.26 9.39
C TYR A 122 -9.10 7.65 8.80
N THR A 123 -8.89 7.73 7.49
CA THR A 123 -8.77 9.00 6.74
C THR A 123 -10.08 9.36 6.06
N THR A 124 -10.14 10.53 5.39
CA THR A 124 -11.33 11.00 4.66
C THR A 124 -11.22 10.81 3.14
N VAL A 125 -10.31 9.95 2.70
CA VAL A 125 -10.11 9.63 1.28
C VAL A 125 -11.38 9.07 0.64
N THR A 126 -11.67 9.53 -0.57
CA THR A 126 -12.81 9.06 -1.39
C THR A 126 -12.40 8.65 -2.80
N ASP A 127 -11.40 9.34 -3.39
CA ASP A 127 -10.89 9.08 -4.72
C ASP A 127 -9.57 8.28 -4.66
N LEU A 128 -9.56 7.12 -5.32
CA LEU A 128 -8.42 6.21 -5.41
C LEU A 128 -7.65 6.33 -6.72
N THR A 129 -8.06 7.21 -7.64
CA THR A 129 -7.42 7.38 -8.95
C THR A 129 -5.89 7.57 -8.88
N PRO A 130 -5.34 8.34 -7.91
CA PRO A 130 -3.89 8.51 -7.79
C PRO A 130 -3.11 7.22 -7.54
N LEU A 131 -3.76 6.20 -6.95
CA LEU A 131 -3.11 4.94 -6.61
C LEU A 131 -2.78 4.09 -7.85
N THR A 132 -3.40 4.32 -9.00
CA THR A 132 -3.18 3.55 -10.25
C THR A 132 -1.72 3.50 -10.71
N THR A 133 -0.93 4.50 -10.31
CA THR A 133 0.52 4.57 -10.60
C THR A 133 1.37 3.65 -9.71
N LEU A 134 0.82 3.16 -8.59
CA LEU A 134 1.52 2.37 -7.57
C LEU A 134 1.50 0.87 -7.90
N SER A 135 1.98 0.51 -9.09
CA SER A 135 1.98 -0.87 -9.60
C SER A 135 2.72 -1.89 -8.70
N GLN A 136 3.58 -1.42 -7.79
CA GLN A 136 4.32 -2.25 -6.84
C GLN A 136 3.60 -2.44 -5.49
N LEU A 137 2.41 -1.86 -5.32
CA LEU A 137 1.68 -1.91 -4.05
C LEU A 137 1.20 -3.34 -3.76
N GLN A 138 1.56 -3.84 -2.58
CA GLN A 138 1.27 -5.19 -2.11
C GLN A 138 0.28 -5.20 -0.94
N VAL A 139 0.30 -4.17 -0.09
CA VAL A 139 -0.60 -4.02 1.05
C VAL A 139 -1.27 -2.66 0.99
N LEU A 140 -2.60 -2.66 1.03
CA LEU A 140 -3.40 -1.44 1.07
C LEU A 140 -4.46 -1.54 2.16
N ASN A 141 -4.45 -0.60 3.10
CA ASN A 141 -5.47 -0.47 4.12
C ASN A 141 -6.29 0.81 3.88
N LEU A 142 -7.59 0.64 3.61
CA LEU A 142 -8.57 1.70 3.39
C LEU A 142 -9.70 1.63 4.43
N ARG A 143 -9.48 0.92 5.53
CA ARG A 143 -10.52 0.70 6.55
C ARG A 143 -11.04 2.02 7.11
N HIS A 144 -12.34 2.14 7.34
CA HIS A 144 -12.97 3.37 7.85
C HIS A 144 -12.67 4.62 7.02
N THR A 145 -12.69 4.49 5.69
CA THR A 145 -12.66 5.62 4.75
C THR A 145 -14.02 5.81 4.08
N ALA A 146 -14.21 6.94 3.40
CA ALA A 146 -15.44 7.24 2.66
C ALA A 146 -15.40 6.72 1.21
N VAL A 147 -14.49 5.79 0.89
CA VAL A 147 -14.35 5.20 -0.44
C VAL A 147 -15.61 4.45 -0.86
N ARG A 148 -16.07 4.74 -2.08
CA ARG A 148 -17.22 4.06 -2.73
C ARG A 148 -16.83 3.37 -4.03
N ASN A 149 -15.99 4.03 -4.83
CA ASN A 149 -15.53 3.53 -6.11
C ASN A 149 -14.14 2.90 -5.98
N ILE A 150 -14.05 1.60 -6.22
CA ILE A 150 -12.78 0.85 -6.20
C ILE A 150 -12.29 0.47 -7.60
N ALA A 151 -12.86 1.04 -8.68
CA ALA A 151 -12.37 0.81 -10.04
C ALA A 151 -10.86 1.04 -10.20
N PRO A 152 -10.24 2.09 -9.60
CA PRO A 152 -8.80 2.29 -9.68
C PRO A 152 -7.95 1.13 -9.12
N LEU A 153 -8.52 0.27 -8.28
CA LEU A 153 -7.77 -0.86 -7.71
C LEU A 153 -7.50 -1.97 -8.73
N SER A 154 -8.21 -2.02 -9.87
CA SER A 154 -8.01 -3.08 -10.88
C SER A 154 -6.61 -3.09 -11.47
N ASP A 155 -5.91 -1.96 -11.43
CA ASP A 155 -4.56 -1.82 -11.98
C ASP A 155 -3.48 -2.32 -10.99
N LEU A 156 -3.84 -2.52 -9.72
CA LEU A 156 -2.93 -2.88 -8.62
C LEU A 156 -2.79 -4.39 -8.48
N THR A 157 -2.47 -5.07 -9.58
CA THR A 157 -2.38 -6.55 -9.68
C THR A 157 -1.29 -7.17 -8.78
N SER A 158 -0.36 -6.36 -8.26
CA SER A 158 0.63 -6.76 -7.26
C SER A 158 0.07 -6.89 -5.84
N LEU A 159 -1.18 -6.48 -5.58
CA LEU A 159 -1.79 -6.57 -4.26
C LEU A 159 -1.81 -8.01 -3.73
N ARG A 160 -1.55 -8.12 -2.43
CA ARG A 160 -1.55 -9.36 -1.64
C ARG A 160 -2.46 -9.23 -0.42
N ALA A 161 -2.59 -8.03 0.15
CA ALA A 161 -3.51 -7.74 1.23
C ALA A 161 -4.29 -6.45 0.97
N LEU A 162 -5.61 -6.50 1.16
CA LEU A 162 -6.51 -5.37 1.00
C LEU A 162 -7.54 -5.34 2.13
N ASP A 163 -7.64 -4.22 2.84
CA ASP A 163 -8.71 -3.97 3.81
C ASP A 163 -9.60 -2.84 3.32
N LEU A 164 -10.87 -3.16 3.03
CA LEU A 164 -11.94 -2.24 2.66
C LEU A 164 -13.01 -2.18 3.75
N GLY A 165 -12.73 -2.67 4.96
CA GLY A 165 -13.71 -2.73 6.04
C GLY A 165 -14.27 -1.36 6.40
N PHE A 166 -15.57 -1.27 6.68
CA PHE A 166 -16.26 -0.03 7.06
C PHE A 166 -16.10 1.09 6.02
N THR A 167 -16.03 0.73 4.74
CA THR A 167 -16.11 1.66 3.60
C THR A 167 -17.54 1.68 3.01
N LEU A 168 -17.75 2.50 1.99
CA LEU A 168 -19.05 2.67 1.32
C LEU A 168 -19.15 1.92 -0.02
N VAL A 169 -18.29 0.90 -0.22
CA VAL A 169 -18.20 0.11 -1.45
C VAL A 169 -19.45 -0.74 -1.65
N THR A 170 -20.09 -0.60 -2.82
CA THR A 170 -21.31 -1.34 -3.19
C THR A 170 -21.09 -2.41 -4.25
N GLU A 171 -19.99 -2.35 -4.99
CA GLU A 171 -19.69 -3.27 -6.10
C GLU A 171 -18.26 -3.80 -6.01
N LEU A 172 -18.10 -5.11 -6.24
CA LEU A 172 -16.83 -5.82 -6.11
C LEU A 172 -16.20 -6.22 -7.44
N LYS A 173 -16.81 -5.84 -8.58
CA LYS A 173 -16.32 -6.20 -9.92
C LYS A 173 -14.84 -5.82 -10.16
N PRO A 174 -14.32 -4.66 -9.68
CA PRO A 174 -12.92 -4.31 -9.86
C PRO A 174 -11.93 -5.29 -9.21
N LEU A 175 -12.36 -6.06 -8.20
CA LEU A 175 -11.51 -7.04 -7.53
C LEU A 175 -11.17 -8.24 -8.44
N LEU A 176 -11.91 -8.47 -9.53
CA LEU A 176 -11.66 -9.58 -10.46
C LEU A 176 -10.22 -9.62 -11.00
N ALA A 177 -9.56 -8.47 -11.10
CA ALA A 177 -8.18 -8.36 -11.59
C ALA A 177 -7.12 -8.73 -10.53
N LEU A 178 -7.49 -8.86 -9.26
CA LEU A 178 -6.57 -9.06 -8.14
C LEU A 178 -6.33 -10.54 -7.83
N GLU A 179 -6.04 -11.36 -8.84
CA GLU A 179 -5.97 -12.84 -8.73
C GLU A 179 -4.95 -13.36 -7.71
N HIS A 180 -3.95 -12.54 -7.36
CA HIS A 180 -2.91 -12.85 -6.39
C HIS A 180 -3.21 -12.39 -4.97
N LEU A 181 -4.39 -11.83 -4.71
CA LEU A 181 -4.80 -11.38 -3.39
C LEU A 181 -4.91 -12.56 -2.42
N GLN A 182 -4.30 -12.42 -1.25
CA GLN A 182 -4.23 -13.48 -0.22
C GLN A 182 -5.05 -13.13 1.02
N VAL A 183 -5.16 -11.85 1.35
CA VAL A 183 -5.92 -11.35 2.49
C VAL A 183 -6.90 -10.28 2.00
N LEU A 184 -8.18 -10.47 2.29
CA LEU A 184 -9.22 -9.51 1.95
C LEU A 184 -10.17 -9.31 3.14
N SER A 185 -10.38 -8.06 3.52
CA SER A 185 -11.44 -7.65 4.45
C SER A 185 -12.46 -6.77 3.73
N LEU A 186 -13.72 -7.20 3.76
CA LEU A 186 -14.91 -6.49 3.29
C LEU A 186 -15.89 -6.25 4.44
N ARG A 187 -15.40 -6.26 5.70
CA ARG A 187 -16.24 -6.19 6.89
C ARG A 187 -17.12 -4.94 6.86
N ASN A 188 -18.42 -5.10 7.10
CA ASN A 188 -19.37 -3.99 7.21
C ASN A 188 -19.31 -3.00 6.03
N ILE A 189 -19.34 -3.51 4.80
CA ILE A 189 -19.55 -2.71 3.60
C ILE A 189 -20.97 -2.94 3.05
N PRO A 190 -21.55 -1.99 2.29
CA PRO A 190 -22.90 -2.13 1.76
C PRO A 190 -23.03 -3.07 0.54
N ALA A 191 -21.93 -3.63 0.02
CA ALA A 191 -21.98 -4.59 -1.07
C ALA A 191 -22.72 -5.88 -0.66
N ILE A 192 -23.60 -6.37 -1.54
CA ILE A 192 -24.42 -7.57 -1.30
C ILE A 192 -23.95 -8.75 -2.18
N ASN A 193 -23.46 -8.45 -3.38
CA ASN A 193 -23.05 -9.48 -4.34
C ASN A 193 -21.56 -9.82 -4.20
N ILE A 194 -21.28 -11.05 -3.75
CA ILE A 194 -19.93 -11.59 -3.58
C ILE A 194 -19.48 -12.49 -4.75
N ALA A 195 -20.25 -12.60 -5.84
CA ALA A 195 -19.86 -13.40 -7.02
C ALA A 195 -18.48 -13.04 -7.59
N PRO A 196 -18.03 -11.76 -7.62
CA PRO A 196 -16.68 -11.42 -8.08
C PRO A 196 -15.54 -12.07 -7.30
N LEU A 197 -15.77 -12.53 -6.06
CA LEU A 197 -14.73 -13.17 -5.26
C LEU A 197 -14.27 -14.51 -5.85
N THR A 198 -15.05 -15.14 -6.73
CA THR A 198 -14.69 -16.40 -7.41
C THR A 198 -13.37 -16.34 -8.21
N ALA A 199 -12.93 -15.15 -8.61
CA ALA A 199 -11.65 -14.96 -9.30
C ALA A 199 -10.43 -14.98 -8.36
N LEU A 200 -10.63 -14.75 -7.06
CA LEU A 200 -9.56 -14.53 -6.07
C LEU A 200 -9.02 -15.85 -5.50
N ARG A 201 -8.59 -16.76 -6.36
CA ARG A 201 -8.25 -18.15 -6.01
C ARG A 201 -7.07 -18.29 -5.05
N SER A 202 -6.23 -17.26 -4.93
CA SER A 202 -5.09 -17.21 -4.01
C SER A 202 -5.47 -16.79 -2.58
N LEU A 203 -6.75 -16.50 -2.31
CA LEU A 203 -7.21 -16.04 -0.99
C LEU A 203 -6.99 -17.11 0.07
N ARG A 204 -6.37 -16.68 1.17
CA ARG A 204 -6.13 -17.47 2.38
C ARG A 204 -6.95 -16.96 3.55
N SER A 205 -7.25 -15.66 3.60
CA SER A 205 -8.04 -15.03 4.65
C SER A 205 -9.08 -14.11 4.05
N LEU A 206 -10.35 -14.33 4.40
CA LEU A 206 -11.48 -13.54 3.94
C LEU A 206 -12.38 -13.13 5.10
N ASP A 207 -12.58 -11.82 5.29
CA ASP A 207 -13.53 -11.27 6.25
C ASP A 207 -14.74 -10.65 5.53
N LEU A 208 -15.91 -11.28 5.70
CA LEU A 208 -17.21 -10.81 5.21
C LEU A 208 -18.13 -10.40 6.38
N GLY A 209 -17.58 -10.21 7.57
CA GLY A 209 -18.35 -9.97 8.78
C GLY A 209 -19.26 -8.75 8.65
N TYR A 210 -20.45 -8.83 9.21
CA TYR A 210 -21.46 -7.75 9.21
C TYR A 210 -21.85 -7.25 7.80
N MET A 211 -21.62 -8.04 6.76
CA MET A 211 -22.23 -7.84 5.46
C MET A 211 -23.60 -8.52 5.39
N PHE A 212 -24.45 -8.07 4.47
CA PHE A 212 -25.74 -8.73 4.19
C PHE A 212 -25.57 -9.92 3.23
N VAL A 213 -24.69 -10.85 3.57
CA VAL A 213 -24.43 -12.07 2.80
C VAL A 213 -25.39 -13.17 3.23
N ILE A 214 -26.09 -13.76 2.25
CA ILE A 214 -27.00 -14.90 2.44
C ILE A 214 -26.46 -16.12 1.70
N ASP A 215 -26.11 -15.93 0.43
CA ASP A 215 -25.56 -16.98 -0.44
C ASP A 215 -24.04 -16.94 -0.43
N ILE A 216 -23.43 -18.08 -0.08
CA ILE A 216 -21.98 -18.28 -0.03
C ILE A 216 -21.47 -19.27 -1.10
N GLN A 217 -22.30 -19.70 -2.05
CA GLN A 217 -21.88 -20.54 -3.18
C GLN A 217 -20.65 -20.00 -3.94
N PRO A 218 -20.50 -18.68 -4.16
CA PRO A 218 -19.29 -18.13 -4.78
C PRO A 218 -17.97 -18.48 -4.07
N LEU A 219 -18.01 -18.78 -2.77
CA LEU A 219 -16.80 -19.08 -1.99
C LEU A 219 -16.23 -20.46 -2.30
N THR A 220 -16.99 -21.36 -2.92
CA THR A 220 -16.56 -22.74 -3.26
C THR A 220 -15.35 -22.79 -4.20
N ALA A 221 -15.07 -21.72 -4.94
CA ALA A 221 -13.90 -21.57 -5.81
C ALA A 221 -12.59 -21.26 -5.05
N LEU A 222 -12.66 -20.91 -3.77
CA LEU A 222 -11.53 -20.43 -2.96
C LEU A 222 -10.83 -21.59 -2.23
N HIS A 223 -10.22 -22.51 -2.99
CA HIS A 223 -9.66 -23.76 -2.44
C HIS A 223 -8.51 -23.56 -1.45
N ASP A 224 -7.79 -22.42 -1.53
CA ASP A 224 -6.68 -22.07 -0.64
C ASP A 224 -7.13 -21.35 0.65
N LEU A 225 -8.44 -21.16 0.84
CA LEU A 225 -8.98 -20.40 1.96
C LEU A 225 -8.77 -21.14 3.28
N GLN A 226 -8.14 -20.45 4.24
CA GLN A 226 -7.79 -20.98 5.57
C GLN A 226 -8.59 -20.30 6.68
N LEU A 227 -8.90 -19.01 6.54
CA LEU A 227 -9.68 -18.24 7.48
C LEU A 227 -10.88 -17.60 6.77
N LEU A 228 -12.08 -17.87 7.29
CA LEU A 228 -13.31 -17.25 6.83
C LEU A 228 -14.08 -16.66 8.01
N ASN A 229 -14.34 -15.35 7.95
CA ASN A 229 -15.21 -14.68 8.89
C ASN A 229 -16.56 -14.35 8.23
N LEU A 230 -17.64 -14.95 8.74
CA LEU A 230 -19.02 -14.72 8.36
C LEU A 230 -19.84 -14.16 9.54
N ALA A 231 -19.18 -13.68 10.60
CA ALA A 231 -19.88 -13.22 11.80
C ALA A 231 -20.85 -12.08 11.49
N GLY A 232 -22.05 -12.10 12.10
CA GLY A 232 -23.07 -11.08 11.89
C GLY A 232 -23.65 -11.03 10.48
N THR A 233 -23.44 -12.05 9.64
CA THR A 233 -24.09 -12.17 8.33
C THR A 233 -25.42 -12.92 8.44
N ALA A 234 -26.22 -12.86 7.37
CA ALA A 234 -27.52 -13.54 7.29
C ALA A 234 -27.42 -14.99 6.75
N VAL A 235 -26.21 -15.57 6.72
CA VAL A 235 -25.98 -16.92 6.22
C VAL A 235 -26.70 -17.96 7.07
N GLN A 236 -27.45 -18.84 6.42
CA GLN A 236 -28.18 -19.95 7.05
C GLN A 236 -27.65 -21.30 6.58
N ASP A 237 -27.33 -21.43 5.29
CA ASP A 237 -26.80 -22.63 4.68
C ASP A 237 -25.28 -22.52 4.49
N ILE A 238 -24.56 -23.44 5.12
CA ILE A 238 -23.10 -23.57 5.07
C ILE A 238 -22.64 -24.87 4.42
N ILE A 239 -23.54 -25.59 3.71
CA ILE A 239 -23.18 -26.83 3.00
C ILE A 239 -22.05 -26.57 2.00
N ALA A 240 -22.02 -25.41 1.35
CA ALA A 240 -20.95 -24.98 0.45
C ALA A 240 -19.55 -25.06 1.08
N LEU A 241 -19.42 -24.88 2.40
CA LEU A 241 -18.11 -24.90 3.08
C LEU A 241 -17.47 -26.29 3.12
N HIS A 242 -18.22 -27.37 2.84
CA HIS A 242 -17.67 -28.72 2.73
C HIS A 242 -16.66 -28.85 1.58
N SER A 243 -16.73 -27.98 0.56
CA SER A 243 -15.81 -27.98 -0.58
C SER A 243 -14.50 -27.21 -0.33
N LEU A 244 -14.28 -26.71 0.90
CA LEU A 244 -13.09 -25.95 1.29
C LEU A 244 -12.19 -26.78 2.21
N PRO A 245 -11.38 -27.70 1.67
CA PRO A 245 -10.60 -28.65 2.48
C PRO A 245 -9.48 -27.98 3.29
N GLY A 246 -9.05 -26.78 2.89
CA GLY A 246 -8.01 -26.00 3.55
C GLY A 246 -8.49 -25.13 4.72
N LEU A 247 -9.79 -25.09 5.00
CA LEU A 247 -10.36 -24.17 5.99
C LEU A 247 -9.95 -24.60 7.42
N LEU A 248 -9.31 -23.69 8.14
CA LEU A 248 -8.79 -23.90 9.49
C LEU A 248 -9.60 -23.13 10.54
N TYR A 249 -10.05 -21.93 10.20
CA TYR A 249 -10.76 -21.04 11.11
C TYR A 249 -12.03 -20.52 10.44
N LEU A 250 -13.17 -20.75 11.09
CA LEU A 250 -14.47 -20.30 10.64
C LEU A 250 -15.19 -19.55 11.77
N TYR A 251 -15.53 -18.29 11.54
CA TYR A 251 -16.30 -17.47 12.48
C TYR A 251 -17.74 -17.37 12.01
N LEU A 252 -18.67 -17.86 12.84
CA LEU A 252 -20.12 -17.86 12.60
C LEU A 252 -20.90 -17.18 13.73
N THR A 253 -20.23 -16.41 14.58
CA THR A 253 -20.86 -15.62 15.65
C THR A 253 -22.01 -14.78 15.08
N ASP A 254 -23.16 -14.79 15.75
CA ASP A 254 -24.36 -14.04 15.31
C ASP A 254 -24.88 -14.37 13.90
N THR A 255 -24.69 -15.60 13.42
CA THR A 255 -25.31 -16.11 12.18
C THR A 255 -26.51 -17.03 12.45
N LEU A 256 -27.36 -17.23 11.44
CA LEU A 256 -28.42 -18.24 11.50
C LEU A 256 -27.84 -19.65 11.40
N ALA A 257 -26.81 -19.85 10.57
CA ALA A 257 -26.11 -21.11 10.40
C ALA A 257 -25.57 -21.68 11.73
N ALA A 258 -25.07 -20.83 12.63
CA ALA A 258 -24.57 -21.24 13.95
C ALA A 258 -25.62 -21.94 14.83
N ARG A 259 -26.91 -21.79 14.53
CA ARG A 259 -28.03 -22.39 15.28
C ARG A 259 -28.54 -23.69 14.68
N THR A 260 -27.90 -24.19 13.64
CA THR A 260 -28.32 -25.39 12.90
C THR A 260 -27.43 -26.60 13.20
N ALA A 261 -27.89 -27.80 12.82
CA ALA A 261 -27.08 -29.02 12.90
C ALA A 261 -25.91 -29.04 11.89
N GLN A 262 -25.88 -28.13 10.91
CA GLN A 262 -24.87 -28.11 9.85
C GLN A 262 -23.46 -27.88 10.39
N VAL A 263 -23.31 -27.10 11.47
CA VAL A 263 -22.00 -26.90 12.12
C VAL A 263 -21.44 -28.21 12.66
N GLY A 264 -22.30 -29.07 13.22
CA GLY A 264 -21.91 -30.40 13.69
C GLY A 264 -21.44 -31.30 12.55
N GLN A 265 -22.17 -31.29 11.43
CA GLN A 265 -21.82 -32.05 10.21
C GLN A 265 -20.50 -31.56 9.60
N LEU A 266 -20.30 -30.23 9.55
CA LEU A 266 -19.07 -29.63 9.03
C LEU A 266 -17.85 -30.00 9.90
N ARG A 267 -17.99 -29.98 11.24
CA ARG A 267 -16.92 -30.42 12.16
C ARG A 267 -16.57 -31.90 12.00
N GLN A 268 -17.56 -32.75 11.71
CA GLN A 268 -17.32 -34.18 11.48
C GLN A 268 -16.59 -34.44 10.15
N SER A 269 -16.92 -33.69 9.10
CA SER A 269 -16.26 -33.83 7.79
C SER A 269 -14.88 -33.16 7.73
N GLN A 270 -14.65 -32.12 8.54
CA GLN A 270 -13.39 -31.38 8.60
C GLN A 270 -12.85 -31.29 10.05
N PRO A 271 -12.20 -32.34 10.57
CA PRO A 271 -11.81 -32.41 11.99
C PRO A 271 -10.72 -31.40 12.41
N ARG A 272 -10.02 -30.77 11.45
CA ARG A 272 -9.04 -29.70 11.70
C ARG A 272 -9.66 -28.31 11.77
N LEU A 273 -10.93 -28.17 11.40
CA LEU A 273 -11.63 -26.90 11.36
C LEU A 273 -12.03 -26.44 12.77
N THR A 274 -11.53 -25.28 13.17
CA THR A 274 -11.98 -24.58 14.36
C THR A 274 -13.15 -23.67 14.00
N VAL A 275 -14.35 -23.99 14.51
CA VAL A 275 -15.55 -23.18 14.30
C VAL A 275 -15.89 -22.39 15.55
N TYR A 276 -15.84 -21.07 15.45
CA TYR A 276 -16.27 -20.14 16.49
C TYR A 276 -17.75 -19.82 16.31
N THR A 277 -18.55 -20.31 17.24
CA THR A 277 -19.99 -20.03 17.35
C THR A 277 -20.25 -19.35 18.69
N GLY A 278 -21.06 -18.31 18.70
CA GLY A 278 -21.42 -17.58 19.91
C GLY A 278 -22.43 -16.49 19.63
N ILE A 279 -22.92 -15.88 20.70
CA ILE A 279 -23.60 -14.58 20.64
C ILE A 279 -22.50 -13.55 20.85
N GLY A 280 -22.19 -12.76 19.83
CA GLY A 280 -21.23 -11.68 19.97
C GLY A 280 -21.85 -10.60 20.86
N LEU A 281 -21.15 -10.19 21.91
CA LEU A 281 -21.41 -8.87 22.47
C LEU A 281 -21.11 -7.88 21.35
N ALA A 282 -22.16 -7.22 20.83
CA ALA A 282 -22.01 -6.19 19.81
C ALA A 282 -21.02 -5.13 20.31
N TYR A 283 -19.90 -4.97 19.62
CA TYR A 283 -18.91 -3.90 19.82
C TYR A 283 -18.72 -3.15 18.51
#